data_AF-A0A2Z7BCP0-F1
#
_entry.id   AF-A0A2Z7BCP0-F1
#
_cell.length_a   1.000
_cell.length_b   1.000
_cell.length_c   1.000
_cell.angle_alpha   90.00
_cell.angle_beta   90.00
_cell.angle_gamma   90.00
#
_symmetry.space_group_name_H-M   'P 1'
#
loop_
_entity.id
_entity.type
_entity.pdbx_description
1 polymer ?
#
loop_
_entity_poly.entity_id
_entity_poly.type
_entity_poly.pdbx_seq_one_letter_code
_entity_poly.pdbx_strand_id
1 'polypeptide(L)'
;MFSKEDYDDWKIRMQANLAAQDDDMWSVITDGPMKIMKINIAFATTDGAPKYVEKRRHEYTNEEKKKANLDNVRPRAHIRVKTHKHMRKLSKSG
;
A
#
# COMPACT_ATOMS: atom_id res chain seq x y z
N MET A 1 23.02 -26.22 19.92
CA MET A 1 21.58 -26.41 20.15
C MET A 1 21.02 -25.04 20.51
N PHE A 2 19.93 -24.60 19.87
CA PHE A 2 19.30 -23.33 20.21
C PHE A 2 18.91 -23.34 21.69
N SER A 3 19.17 -22.24 22.42
CA SER A 3 18.58 -22.09 23.74
C SER A 3 17.07 -21.88 23.62
N LYS A 4 16.33 -22.14 24.69
CA LYS A 4 14.89 -21.90 24.72
C LYS A 4 14.55 -20.43 24.44
N GLU A 5 15.36 -19.53 24.99
CA GLU A 5 15.25 -18.08 24.80
C GLU A 5 15.50 -17.70 23.34
N ASP A 6 16.54 -18.24 22.69
CA ASP A 6 16.82 -17.97 21.27
C ASP A 6 15.71 -18.48 20.35
N TYR A 7 15.06 -19.59 20.72
CA TYR A 7 13.93 -20.16 19.97
C TYR A 7 12.68 -19.28 20.08
N ASP A 8 12.38 -18.79 21.29
CA ASP A 8 11.25 -17.90 21.53
C ASP A 8 11.46 -16.54 20.81
N ASP A 9 12.67 -15.99 20.86
CA ASP A 9 13.04 -14.77 20.12
C ASP A 9 12.96 -14.94 18.60
N TRP A 10 13.39 -16.09 18.08
CA TRP A 10 13.25 -16.41 16.66
C TRP A 10 11.77 -16.51 16.28
N LYS A 11 10.97 -17.19 17.10
CA LYS A 11 9.54 -17.41 16.86
C LYS A 11 8.77 -16.09 16.81
N ILE A 12 9.02 -15.19 17.76
CA ILE A 12 8.39 -13.86 17.81
C ILE A 12 8.76 -13.05 16.56
N ARG A 13 10.05 -13.01 16.20
CA ARG A 13 10.52 -12.29 15.00
C ARG A 13 9.92 -12.87 13.72
N MET A 14 9.82 -14.19 13.61
CA MET A 14 9.25 -14.84 12.43
C MET A 14 7.75 -14.59 12.31
N GLN A 15 7.01 -14.65 13.43
CA GLN A 15 5.59 -14.34 13.46
C GLN A 15 5.30 -12.88 13.08
N ALA A 16 6.07 -11.94 13.63
CA ALA A 16 5.94 -10.52 13.27
C ALA A 16 6.24 -10.28 11.78
N ASN A 17 7.26 -10.95 11.23
CA ASN A 17 7.61 -10.86 9.83
C ASN A 17 6.51 -11.43 8.91
N LEU A 18 5.92 -12.58 9.27
CA LEU A 18 4.81 -13.18 8.51
C LEU A 18 3.55 -12.31 8.57
N ALA A 19 3.19 -11.79 9.74
CA ALA A 19 2.05 -10.89 9.90
C ALA A 19 2.21 -9.61 9.06
N ALA A 20 3.41 -9.03 9.01
CA ALA A 20 3.71 -7.88 8.17
C ALA A 20 3.57 -8.18 6.67
N GLN A 21 3.91 -9.40 6.23
CA GLN A 21 3.70 -9.84 4.84
C GLN A 21 2.22 -10.03 4.50
N ASP A 22 1.45 -10.61 5.42
CA ASP A 22 0.00 -10.79 5.26
C ASP A 22 -0.73 -9.45 5.21
N ASP A 23 -0.37 -8.48 6.06
CA ASP A 23 -0.93 -7.12 6.05
C ASP A 23 -0.64 -6.40 4.72
N ASP A 24 0.61 -6.50 4.23
CA ASP A 24 1.00 -5.96 2.92
C ASP A 24 0.23 -6.65 1.78
N MET A 25 0.00 -7.97 1.84
CA MET A 25 -0.81 -8.69 0.86
C MET A 25 -2.28 -8.30 0.93
N TRP A 26 -2.84 -8.11 2.12
CA TRP A 26 -4.22 -7.72 2.31
C TRP A 26 -4.49 -6.36 1.66
N SER A 27 -3.57 -5.41 1.80
CA SER A 27 -3.66 -4.09 1.14
C SER A 27 -3.79 -4.19 -0.38
N VAL A 28 -3.12 -5.18 -1.00
CA VAL A 28 -3.19 -5.43 -2.45
C VAL A 28 -4.54 -6.00 -2.86
N ILE A 29 -5.11 -6.87 -2.02
CA ILE A 29 -6.42 -7.47 -2.25
C ILE A 29 -7.52 -6.43 -2.10
N THR A 30 -7.44 -5.58 -1.07
CA THR A 30 -8.51 -4.61 -0.75
C THR A 30 -8.45 -3.33 -1.57
N ASP A 31 -7.25 -2.83 -1.86
CA ASP A 31 -7.03 -1.53 -2.48
C ASP A 31 -6.50 -1.64 -3.92
N GLY A 32 -6.26 -2.86 -4.39
CA GLY A 32 -5.68 -3.14 -5.70
C GLY A 32 -4.15 -3.07 -5.67
N PRO A 33 -3.48 -3.42 -6.79
CA PRO A 33 -2.02 -3.40 -6.84
C PRO A 33 -1.52 -1.98 -6.61
N MET A 34 -0.77 -1.78 -5.51
CA MET A 34 -0.07 -0.54 -5.21
C MET A 34 0.95 -0.24 -6.32
N LYS A 35 0.79 0.91 -6.98
CA LYS A 35 1.66 1.37 -8.08
C LYS A 35 2.50 2.55 -7.61
N ILE A 36 3.77 2.30 -7.30
CA ILE A 36 4.75 3.36 -7.02
C ILE A 36 5.57 3.61 -8.29
N MET A 37 5.70 4.88 -8.70
CA MET A 37 6.46 5.26 -9.90
C MET A 37 7.85 5.80 -9.54
N LYS A 38 8.85 5.50 -10.37
CA LYS A 38 10.19 6.10 -10.34
C LYS A 38 10.47 6.88 -11.62
N ILE A 39 11.32 7.90 -11.54
CA ILE A 39 11.84 8.61 -12.71
C ILE A 39 12.87 7.72 -13.41
N ASN A 40 12.71 7.53 -14.71
CA ASN A 40 13.70 6.85 -15.54
C ASN A 40 14.75 7.86 -16.04
N ILE A 41 15.87 7.96 -15.33
CA ILE A 41 16.96 8.90 -15.61
C ILE A 41 17.64 8.59 -16.96
N ALA A 42 17.61 7.33 -17.42
CA ALA A 42 18.20 6.92 -18.69
C ALA A 42 17.54 7.57 -19.93
N PHE A 43 16.32 8.07 -19.81
CA PHE A 43 15.58 8.76 -20.88
C PHE A 43 15.59 10.29 -20.72
N ALA A 44 15.99 10.80 -19.56
CA ALA A 44 15.93 12.24 -19.25
C ALA A 44 17.09 13.05 -19.89
N THR A 45 18.10 12.37 -20.45
CA THR A 45 19.26 12.99 -21.10
C THR A 45 19.03 13.34 -22.56
N THR A 46 17.98 12.82 -23.19
CA THR A 46 17.64 13.06 -24.60
C THR A 46 16.31 13.80 -24.70
N ASP A 47 16.36 15.13 -24.58
CA ASP A 47 15.41 16.10 -25.14
C ASP A 47 13.90 16.01 -24.73
N GLY A 48 13.54 15.32 -23.65
CA GLY A 48 12.12 15.13 -23.31
C GLY A 48 11.85 14.88 -21.84
N ALA A 49 10.69 15.34 -21.39
CA ALA A 49 10.21 15.32 -20.01
C ALA A 49 10.50 13.99 -19.25
N PRO A 50 10.68 14.03 -17.92
CA PRO A 50 10.95 12.84 -17.11
C PRO A 50 9.92 11.73 -17.38
N LYS A 51 10.38 10.57 -17.86
CA LYS A 51 9.51 9.42 -18.03
C LYS A 51 9.38 8.67 -16.72
N TYR A 52 8.15 8.51 -16.25
CA TYR A 52 7.86 7.72 -15.06
C TYR A 52 7.68 6.25 -15.43
N VAL A 53 8.33 5.35 -14.70
CA VAL A 53 8.23 3.89 -14.85
C VAL A 53 7.82 3.29 -13.51
N GLU A 54 6.99 2.25 -13.53
CA GLU A 54 6.56 1.55 -12.32
C GLU A 54 7.76 0.86 -11.64
N LYS A 55 7.90 1.06 -10.32
CA LYS A 55 8.88 0.36 -9.50
C LYS A 55 8.47 -1.10 -9.31
N ARG A 56 9.46 -2.00 -9.24
CA ARG A 56 9.23 -3.38 -8.81
C ARG A 56 8.87 -3.38 -7.31
N ARG A 57 8.01 -4.30 -6.87
CA ARG A 57 7.54 -4.36 -5.47
C ARG A 57 8.64 -4.42 -4.41
N HIS A 58 9.73 -5.13 -4.68
CA HIS A 58 10.84 -5.26 -3.75
C HIS A 58 11.69 -3.97 -3.66
N GLU A 59 11.48 -2.99 -4.55
CA GLU A 59 12.15 -1.68 -4.52
C GLU A 59 11.37 -0.64 -3.71
N TYR A 60 10.20 -1.00 -3.17
CA TYR A 60 9.36 -0.07 -2.42
C TYR A 60 9.95 0.21 -1.05
N THR A 61 10.16 1.49 -0.74
CA THR A 61 10.54 1.88 0.63
C THR A 61 9.30 1.94 1.52
N ASN A 62 9.48 1.78 2.84
CA ASN A 62 8.37 1.87 3.80
C ASN A 62 7.64 3.22 3.72
N GLU A 63 8.36 4.30 3.42
CA GLU A 63 7.78 5.63 3.23
C GLU A 63 6.89 5.71 1.99
N GLU A 64 7.32 5.12 0.88
CA GLU A 64 6.54 5.08 -0.36
C GLU A 64 5.29 4.22 -0.21
N LYS A 65 5.40 3.06 0.45
CA LYS A 65 4.25 2.22 0.80
C LYS A 65 3.22 3.00 1.61
N LYS A 66 3.68 3.71 2.65
CA LYS A 66 2.82 4.55 3.51
C LYS A 66 2.13 5.66 2.71
N LYS A 67 2.85 6.33 1.81
CA LYS A 67 2.31 7.41 0.97
C LYS A 67 1.27 6.90 -0.03
N ALA A 68 1.58 5.82 -0.75
CA ALA A 68 0.67 5.23 -1.72
C ALA A 68 -0.62 4.70 -1.06
N ASN A 69 -0.52 4.13 0.15
CA ASN A 69 -1.70 3.74 0.93
C ASN A 69 -2.59 4.94 1.28
N LEU A 70 -2.02 6.06 1.71
CA LEU A 70 -2.78 7.29 2.00
C LEU A 70 -3.46 7.85 0.73
N ASP A 71 -2.74 7.84 -0.40
CA ASP A 71 -3.24 8.32 -1.68
C ASP A 71 -4.35 7.43 -2.26
N ASN A 72 -4.41 6.14 -1.93
CA ASN A 72 -5.53 5.25 -2.28
C ASN A 72 -6.74 5.41 -1.34
N VAL A 73 -6.52 5.70 -0.06
CA VAL A 73 -7.58 5.91 0.93
C VAL A 73 -8.31 7.24 0.72
N ARG A 74 -7.60 8.29 0.28
CA ARG A 74 -8.16 9.65 0.12
C ARG A 74 -9.28 9.76 -0.94
N PRO A 75 -9.16 9.15 -2.14
CA PRO A 75 -10.25 9.01 -3.10
C PRO A 75 -11.43 8.19 -2.56
N ARG A 76 -11.14 7.10 -1.82
CA ARG A 76 -12.18 6.24 -1.23
C ARG A 76 -12.98 6.93 -0.14
N ALA A 77 -12.36 7.75 0.71
CA ALA A 77 -13.07 8.53 1.72
C ALA A 77 -14.13 9.45 1.07
N HIS A 78 -13.81 10.07 -0.06
CA HIS A 78 -14.76 10.89 -0.82
C HIS A 78 -15.92 10.08 -1.42
N ILE A 79 -15.64 8.87 -1.92
CA ILE A 79 -16.67 7.96 -2.46
C ILE A 79 -17.58 7.41 -1.35
N ARG A 80 -16.99 7.03 -0.20
CA ARG A 80 -17.72 6.50 0.97
C ARG A 80 -18.63 7.56 1.60
N VAL A 81 -18.19 8.82 1.66
CA VAL A 81 -19.02 9.94 2.12
C VAL A 81 -20.19 10.22 1.16
N LYS A 82 -19.96 10.15 -0.15
CA LYS A 82 -21.01 10.35 -1.17
C LYS A 82 -22.07 9.24 -1.13
N THR A 83 -21.65 7.98 -1.01
CA THR A 83 -22.56 6.82 -0.92
C THR A 83 -23.37 6.83 0.37
N HIS A 84 -22.76 7.11 1.53
CA HIS A 84 -23.51 7.26 2.78
C HIS A 84 -24.52 8.42 2.75
N LYS A 85 -24.16 9.54 2.13
CA LYS A 85 -25.05 10.70 1.99
C LYS A 85 -26.23 10.39 1.06
N HIS A 86 -26.01 9.62 -0.01
CA HIS A 86 -27.06 9.18 -0.92
C HIS A 86 -28.02 8.17 -0.26
N MET A 87 -27.49 7.17 0.45
CA MET A 87 -28.28 6.19 1.19
C MET A 87 -29.13 6.84 2.29
N ARG A 88 -28.59 7.84 3.02
CA ARG A 88 -29.36 8.61 4.00
C ARG A 88 -30.48 9.45 3.38
N LYS A 89 -30.32 9.93 2.15
CA LYS A 89 -31.39 10.67 1.45
C LYS A 89 -32.52 9.73 1.06
N LEU A 90 -32.20 8.56 0.49
CA LEU A 90 -33.19 7.56 0.12
C LEU A 90 -34.00 7.05 1.33
N SER A 91 -33.35 6.83 2.47
CA SER A 91 -34.01 6.42 3.72
C SER A 91 -34.96 7.46 4.34
N LYS A 92 -34.87 8.74 3.95
CA LYS A 92 -35.75 9.81 4.44
C LYS A 92 -36.86 10.20 3.45
N SER A 93 -36.88 9.55 2.28
CA SER A 93 -37.79 9.88 1.17
C SER A 93 -38.94 8.87 1.01
N GLY A 94 -38.99 7.84 1.85
CA GLY A 94 -40.10 6.88 1.95
C GLY A 94 -40.72 6.96 3.33
#